data_AF-A0AAD7LJC3-F1
#
_entry.id   AF-A0AAD7LJC3-F1
#
_cell.length_a   1.000
_cell.length_b   1.000
_cell.length_c   1.000
_cell.angle_alpha   90.00
_cell.angle_beta   90.00
_cell.angle_gamma   90.00
#
_symmetry.space_group_name_H-M   'P 1'
#
loop_
_entity.id
_entity.type
_entity.pdbx_description
1 polymer ?
#
loop_
_entity_poly.entity_id
_entity_poly.type
_entity_poly.pdbx_seq_one_letter_code
_entity_poly.pdbx_strand_id
1 'polypeptide(L)'
;MKGHCKTWVFLSLNELVAVGSLISFLLDIAWAFSYVFPSSLPVNQNYDIHILKFNRSIGICNVSEGSWITDNSYPLYDASDFPFAERGFNCFANGRKDRGYTKWRWKPRDCDIPRFDAHTVLEQLRGKRVVFVGDSLSRTQWESFICLLKTGVEDKKSVYEVNGNKINKQIQFLGVRFSSFNVSIDFYRSSW
;
A
#
# COMPACT_ATOMS: atom_id res chain seq x y z
N MET A 1 -15.01 -11.35 71.89
CA MET A 1 -14.52 -11.89 70.59
C MET A 1 -15.43 -11.29 69.51
N LYS A 2 -14.99 -10.26 68.77
CA LYS A 2 -14.60 -10.31 67.33
C LYS A 2 -15.53 -11.23 66.52
N GLY A 3 -16.25 -10.84 65.47
CA GLY A 3 -16.32 -9.62 64.67
C GLY A 3 -17.08 -9.93 63.35
N HIS A 4 -17.38 -8.89 62.58
CA HIS A 4 -17.82 -8.88 61.17
C HIS A 4 -19.27 -9.31 60.83
N CYS A 5 -20.16 -8.32 60.72
CA CYS A 5 -21.27 -8.36 59.77
C CYS A 5 -20.98 -7.39 58.61
N LYS A 6 -21.24 -7.88 57.40
CA LYS A 6 -20.71 -7.42 56.12
C LYS A 6 -21.21 -6.03 55.73
N THR A 7 -20.30 -5.26 55.15
CA THR A 7 -20.54 -4.05 54.37
C THR A 7 -21.57 -4.33 53.26
N TRP A 8 -22.82 -3.95 53.47
CA TRP A 8 -23.78 -3.77 52.37
C TRP A 8 -23.78 -2.29 52.03
N VAL A 9 -23.00 -1.94 51.01
CA VAL A 9 -23.08 -0.64 50.37
C VAL A 9 -24.48 -0.55 49.75
N PHE A 10 -25.38 0.21 50.37
CA PHE A 10 -26.60 0.63 49.72
C PHE A 10 -26.22 1.62 48.62
N LEU A 11 -26.03 1.13 47.39
CA LEU A 11 -25.93 2.04 46.24
C LEU A 11 -27.23 2.84 46.18
N SER A 12 -27.11 4.17 46.18
CA SER A 12 -28.27 5.05 46.08
C SER A 12 -28.95 4.85 44.72
N LEU A 13 -30.26 5.11 44.63
CA LEU A 13 -31.02 5.05 43.38
C LEU A 13 -30.35 5.86 42.26
N ASN A 14 -29.72 6.98 42.62
CA ASN A 14 -28.99 7.85 41.70
C ASN A 14 -27.72 7.19 41.14
N GLU A 15 -27.02 6.37 41.93
CA GLU A 15 -25.87 5.61 41.44
C GLU A 15 -26.32 4.50 40.48
N LEU A 16 -27.44 3.83 40.77
CA LEU A 16 -28.01 2.84 39.85
C LEU A 16 -28.44 3.46 38.51
N VAL A 17 -29.07 4.64 38.54
CA VAL A 17 -29.47 5.38 37.34
C VAL A 17 -28.25 5.87 36.55
N ALA A 18 -27.21 6.34 37.24
CA ALA A 18 -25.97 6.79 36.60
C ALA A 18 -25.22 5.62 35.94
N VAL A 19 -25.12 4.48 36.63
CA VAL A 19 -24.50 3.25 36.09
C VAL A 19 -25.31 2.72 34.91
N GLY A 20 -26.64 2.69 35.01
CA GLY A 20 -27.51 2.28 33.90
C GLY A 20 -27.36 3.16 32.66
N SER A 21 -27.30 4.48 32.85
CA SER A 21 -27.09 5.43 31.76
C SER A 21 -25.72 5.23 31.09
N LEU A 22 -24.66 5.08 31.89
CA LEU A 22 -23.32 4.82 31.37
C LEU A 22 -23.24 3.52 30.56
N ILE A 23 -23.89 2.44 31.03
CA ILE A 23 -23.94 1.18 30.30
C ILE A 23 -24.67 1.35 28.96
N SER A 24 -25.80 2.07 28.94
CA SER A 24 -26.52 2.36 27.68
C SER A 24 -25.64 3.12 26.69
N PHE A 25 -24.99 4.19 27.12
CA PHE A 25 -24.08 4.97 26.25
C PHE A 25 -22.91 4.13 25.72
N LEU A 26 -22.35 3.25 26.55
CA LEU A 26 -21.26 2.38 26.13
C LEU A 26 -21.73 1.31 25.12
N LEU A 27 -22.96 0.80 25.27
CA LEU A 27 -23.56 -0.12 24.30
C LEU A 27 -23.84 0.58 22.97
N ASP A 28 -24.34 1.81 22.99
CA ASP A 28 -24.58 2.60 21.77
C ASP A 28 -23.27 2.93 21.03
N ILE A 29 -22.21 3.28 21.78
CA ILE A 29 -20.88 3.50 21.22
C ILE A 29 -20.32 2.20 20.64
N ALA A 30 -20.44 1.06 21.33
CA ALA A 30 -19.97 -0.22 20.83
C ALA A 30 -20.73 -0.66 19.56
N TRP A 31 -22.03 -0.38 19.50
CA TRP A 31 -22.87 -0.67 18.34
C TRP A 31 -22.49 0.23 17.16
N ALA A 32 -22.39 1.54 17.38
CA ALA A 32 -21.92 2.50 16.38
C ALA A 32 -20.51 2.15 15.89
N PHE A 33 -19.61 1.76 16.78
CA PHE A 33 -18.26 1.31 16.42
C PHE A 33 -18.31 0.04 15.56
N SER A 34 -19.20 -0.91 15.85
CA SER A 34 -19.38 -2.13 15.04
C SER A 34 -19.99 -1.84 13.65
N TYR A 35 -20.82 -0.79 13.53
CA TYR A 35 -21.37 -0.33 12.25
C TYR A 35 -20.36 0.46 11.41
N VAL A 36 -19.56 1.33 12.05
CA VAL A 36 -18.59 2.21 11.37
C VAL A 36 -17.29 1.46 11.07
N PHE A 37 -16.87 0.58 11.98
CA PHE A 37 -15.72 -0.29 11.83
C PHE A 37 -16.21 -1.75 11.91
N PRO A 38 -16.85 -2.28 10.84
CA PRO A 38 -17.07 -3.71 10.75
C PRO A 38 -15.70 -4.38 10.87
N SER A 39 -15.46 -5.02 12.02
CA SER A 39 -14.24 -5.75 12.28
C SER A 39 -14.07 -6.77 11.16
N SER A 40 -12.97 -6.63 10.44
CA SER A 40 -12.71 -7.21 9.13
C SER A 40 -13.72 -6.78 8.05
N LEU A 41 -13.30 -5.86 7.18
CA LEU A 41 -13.47 -6.17 5.75
C LEU A 41 -12.97 -7.62 5.63
N PRO A 42 -13.80 -8.60 5.22
CA PRO A 42 -13.21 -9.79 4.66
C PRO A 42 -12.41 -9.24 3.48
N VAL A 43 -11.09 -9.16 3.62
CA VAL A 43 -10.22 -9.26 2.46
C VAL A 43 -10.65 -10.60 1.91
N ASN A 44 -11.57 -10.56 0.95
CA ASN A 44 -11.99 -11.73 0.22
C ASN A 44 -10.69 -12.25 -0.38
N GLN A 45 -10.13 -13.29 0.22
CA GLN A 45 -8.93 -13.96 -0.26
C GLN A 45 -9.21 -14.69 -1.59
N ASN A 46 -10.36 -14.47 -2.22
CA ASN A 46 -10.55 -14.61 -3.67
C ASN A 46 -10.03 -13.39 -4.46
N TYR A 47 -8.87 -12.87 -4.10
CA TYR A 47 -7.94 -12.58 -5.19
C TYR A 47 -7.56 -13.95 -5.70
N ASP A 48 -8.10 -14.35 -6.85
CA ASP A 48 -7.75 -15.60 -7.52
C ASP A 48 -6.28 -15.90 -7.30
N ILE A 49 -6.02 -16.84 -6.38
CA ILE A 49 -4.70 -17.39 -6.10
C ILE A 49 -4.39 -18.33 -7.26
N HIS A 50 -4.33 -17.78 -8.46
CA HIS A 50 -3.55 -18.32 -9.56
C HIS A 50 -2.06 -17.97 -9.38
N ILE A 51 -1.72 -17.01 -8.50
CA ILE A 51 -0.34 -16.63 -8.17
C ILE A 51 0.34 -17.55 -7.12
N LEU A 52 -0.38 -18.41 -6.40
CA LEU A 52 0.25 -19.40 -5.50
C LEU A 52 -0.34 -20.80 -5.64
N LYS A 53 -0.20 -21.40 -6.84
CA LYS A 53 0.26 -22.80 -6.88
C LYS A 53 1.77 -22.82 -6.62
N PHE A 54 2.21 -22.23 -5.51
CA PHE A 54 3.50 -22.55 -4.94
C PHE A 54 3.31 -23.95 -4.37
N ASN A 55 3.98 -24.91 -4.98
CA ASN A 55 3.88 -26.32 -4.64
C ASN A 55 3.95 -26.48 -3.13
N ARG A 56 3.08 -27.34 -2.58
CA ARG A 56 2.73 -27.45 -1.16
C ARG A 56 3.89 -28.06 -0.35
N SER A 57 5.02 -27.37 -0.30
CA SER A 57 6.26 -27.73 0.38
C SER A 57 7.17 -26.51 0.58
N ILE A 58 6.63 -25.37 1.04
CA ILE A 58 7.44 -24.16 1.28
C ILE A 58 7.19 -23.66 2.71
N GLY A 59 8.26 -23.72 3.51
CA GLY A 59 8.33 -22.91 4.73
C GLY A 59 8.18 -21.44 4.38
N ILE A 60 7.61 -20.66 5.29
CA ILE A 60 7.35 -19.22 5.15
C ILE A 60 8.56 -18.54 4.48
N CYS A 61 8.44 -18.09 3.22
CA CYS A 61 9.53 -17.37 2.57
C CYS A 61 9.60 -15.96 3.14
N ASN A 62 10.69 -15.67 3.86
CA ASN A 62 10.97 -14.32 4.31
C ASN A 62 11.57 -13.49 3.17
N VAL A 63 10.73 -12.72 2.47
CA VAL A 63 11.15 -11.87 1.34
C VAL A 63 12.11 -10.74 1.74
N SER A 64 12.19 -10.42 3.04
CA SER A 64 13.07 -9.39 3.59
C SER A 64 14.50 -9.89 3.85
N GLU A 65 14.73 -11.20 3.83
CA GLU A 65 16.05 -11.81 4.02
C GLU A 65 16.60 -12.36 2.71
N GLY A 66 17.79 -11.89 2.32
CA GLY A 66 18.36 -12.22 1.02
C GLY A 66 19.63 -11.46 0.75
N SER A 67 19.97 -11.35 -0.54
CA SER A 67 21.13 -10.60 -1.00
C SER A 67 20.85 -9.93 -2.33
N TRP A 68 21.62 -8.89 -2.62
CA TRP A 68 21.63 -8.27 -3.93
C TRP A 68 22.48 -9.11 -4.87
N ILE A 69 21.93 -9.43 -6.05
CA ILE A 69 22.62 -10.13 -7.14
C ILE A 69 22.58 -9.27 -8.40
N THR A 70 23.56 -9.45 -9.28
CA THR A 70 23.57 -8.79 -10.58
C THR A 70 22.70 -9.55 -11.59
N ASP A 71 21.89 -8.81 -12.35
CA ASP A 71 20.99 -9.34 -13.36
C ASP A 71 21.06 -8.46 -14.62
N ASN A 72 21.49 -9.06 -15.72
CA ASN A 72 21.67 -8.35 -16.99
C ASN A 72 20.37 -7.87 -17.62
N SER A 73 19.24 -8.49 -17.27
CA SER A 73 17.90 -8.16 -17.78
C SER A 73 17.27 -6.93 -17.10
N TYR A 74 17.90 -6.38 -16.07
CA TYR A 74 17.51 -5.09 -15.47
C TYR A 74 18.09 -3.89 -16.25
N PRO A 75 17.59 -2.66 -16.07
CA PRO A 75 16.43 -2.28 -15.26
C PRO A 75 15.11 -2.72 -15.90
N LEU A 76 14.04 -2.75 -15.10
CA LEU A 76 12.70 -3.10 -15.56
C LEU A 76 12.01 -1.97 -16.35
N TYR A 77 12.51 -0.73 -16.24
CA TYR A 77 12.03 0.43 -16.97
C TYR A 77 13.17 1.43 -17.16
N ASP A 78 13.06 2.29 -18.19
CA ASP A 78 13.91 3.48 -18.33
C ASP A 78 13.23 4.67 -17.65
N ALA A 79 13.92 5.29 -16.68
CA ALA A 79 13.42 6.48 -15.99
C ALA A 79 13.28 7.70 -16.92
N SER A 80 13.95 7.70 -18.07
CA SER A 80 13.91 8.78 -19.05
C SER A 80 12.64 8.81 -19.88
N ASP A 81 11.98 7.66 -20.03
CA ASP A 81 10.78 7.52 -20.85
C ASP A 81 9.50 7.97 -20.13
N PHE A 82 9.62 8.40 -18.87
CA PHE A 82 8.47 8.67 -18.01
C PHE A 82 8.32 10.17 -17.69
N PRO A 83 7.31 10.86 -18.26
CA PRO A 83 7.16 12.32 -18.13
C PRO A 83 6.73 12.78 -16.73
N PHE A 84 6.26 11.86 -15.88
CA PHE A 84 5.79 12.14 -14.53
C PHE A 84 6.86 11.91 -13.46
N ALA A 85 7.99 11.30 -13.82
CA ALA A 85 9.08 11.11 -12.87
C ALA A 85 9.67 12.49 -12.55
N GLU A 86 9.85 12.77 -11.27
CA GLU A 86 10.49 14.01 -10.87
C GLU A 86 11.90 14.06 -11.45
N ARG A 87 12.31 15.23 -11.99
CA ARG A 87 13.63 15.38 -12.62
C ARG A 87 14.77 14.92 -11.71
N GLY A 88 14.63 15.09 -10.39
CA GLY A 88 15.61 14.64 -9.40
C GLY A 88 15.91 13.13 -9.45
N PHE A 89 14.98 12.31 -9.91
CA PHE A 89 15.13 10.84 -9.95
C PHE A 89 15.70 10.31 -11.26
N ASN A 90 15.84 11.13 -12.30
CA ASN A 90 16.52 10.73 -13.53
C ASN A 90 18.03 10.97 -13.42
N CYS A 91 18.75 10.05 -12.77
CA CYS A 91 20.19 10.18 -12.55
C CYS A 91 20.99 10.32 -13.87
N PHE A 92 20.56 9.67 -14.96
CA PHE A 92 21.24 9.76 -16.25
C PHE A 92 21.09 11.15 -16.87
N ALA A 93 19.86 11.69 -16.90
CA ALA A 93 19.63 13.06 -17.33
C ALA A 93 20.35 14.08 -16.43
N ASN A 94 20.59 13.73 -15.17
CA ASN A 94 21.34 14.53 -14.20
C ASN A 94 22.87 14.29 -14.24
N GLY A 95 23.40 13.63 -15.26
CA GLY A 95 24.85 13.56 -15.55
C GLY A 95 25.59 12.34 -14.98
N ARG A 96 24.89 11.39 -14.34
CA ARG A 96 25.51 10.12 -13.91
C ARG A 96 25.87 9.27 -15.12
N LYS A 97 27.12 8.78 -15.17
CA LYS A 97 27.65 8.02 -16.33
C LYS A 97 27.62 6.50 -16.13
N ASP A 98 27.77 6.02 -14.89
CA ASP A 98 27.77 4.59 -14.60
C ASP A 98 26.34 4.01 -14.63
N ARG A 99 26.19 2.81 -15.19
CA ARG A 99 24.90 2.09 -15.31
C ARG A 99 24.77 0.88 -14.39
N GLY A 100 25.86 0.49 -13.72
CA GLY A 100 25.92 -0.75 -12.93
C GLY A 100 24.90 -0.79 -11.79
N TYR A 101 24.57 0.36 -11.20
CA TYR A 101 23.57 0.43 -10.11
C TYR A 101 22.18 -0.04 -10.54
N THR A 102 21.84 0.07 -11.83
CA THR A 102 20.53 -0.36 -12.36
C THR A 102 20.43 -1.86 -12.52
N LYS A 103 21.55 -2.60 -12.47
CA LYS A 103 21.63 -4.04 -12.74
C LYS A 103 21.48 -4.91 -11.50
N TRP A 104 21.17 -4.33 -10.35
CA TRP A 104 20.99 -5.08 -9.11
C TRP A 104 19.54 -5.53 -8.93
N ARG A 105 19.37 -6.80 -8.57
CA ARG A 105 18.10 -7.43 -8.21
C ARG A 105 18.20 -8.01 -6.81
N TRP A 106 17.16 -7.81 -5.99
CA TRP A 106 17.04 -8.47 -4.70
C TRP A 106 16.61 -9.94 -4.88
N LYS A 107 17.34 -10.87 -4.29
CA LYS A 107 17.01 -12.31 -4.26
C LYS A 107 16.83 -12.77 -2.80
N PRO A 108 15.62 -13.16 -2.38
CA PRO A 108 15.42 -13.79 -1.08
C PRO A 108 16.22 -15.07 -0.95
N ARG A 109 16.60 -15.42 0.29
CA ARG A 109 17.43 -16.60 0.57
C ARG A 109 16.70 -17.90 0.24
N ASP A 110 15.44 -17.99 0.65
CA ASP A 110 14.70 -19.26 0.71
C ASP A 110 13.64 -19.41 -0.39
N CYS A 111 13.49 -18.43 -1.28
CA CYS A 111 12.61 -18.54 -2.43
C CYS A 111 12.98 -17.61 -3.59
N ASP A 112 12.43 -17.93 -4.77
CA ASP A 112 12.51 -17.08 -5.95
C ASP A 112 11.21 -16.27 -6.12
N ILE A 113 11.35 -14.95 -6.20
CA ILE A 113 10.22 -14.05 -6.51
C ILE A 113 9.99 -14.09 -8.03
N PRO A 114 8.75 -14.29 -8.51
CA PRO A 114 8.44 -14.25 -9.94
C PRO A 114 8.86 -12.91 -10.55
N ARG A 115 9.18 -12.91 -11.85
CA ARG A 115 9.51 -11.68 -12.55
C ARG A 115 8.28 -10.77 -12.60
N PHE A 116 8.49 -9.47 -12.43
CA PHE A 116 7.43 -8.50 -12.56
C PHE A 116 6.92 -8.47 -14.01
N ASP A 117 5.63 -8.68 -14.18
CA ASP A 117 4.90 -8.52 -15.43
C ASP A 117 3.89 -7.39 -15.24
N ALA A 118 4.16 -6.26 -15.89
CA ALA A 118 3.35 -5.06 -15.77
C ALA A 118 1.91 -5.25 -16.26
N HIS A 119 1.71 -6.02 -17.33
CA HIS A 119 0.37 -6.23 -17.89
C HIS A 119 -0.47 -7.08 -16.94
N THR A 120 0.10 -8.18 -16.45
CA THR A 120 -0.56 -9.04 -15.45
C THR A 120 -0.94 -8.26 -14.19
N VAL A 121 -0.04 -7.41 -13.66
CA VAL A 121 -0.35 -6.59 -12.48
C VAL A 121 -1.43 -5.55 -12.78
N LEU A 122 -1.41 -4.92 -13.97
CA LEU A 122 -2.44 -3.98 -14.38
C LEU A 122 -3.83 -4.64 -14.49
N GLU A 123 -3.92 -5.85 -15.02
CA GLU A 123 -5.16 -6.63 -15.05
C GLU A 123 -5.67 -6.97 -13.65
N GLN A 124 -4.78 -7.36 -12.73
CA GLN A 124 -5.15 -7.63 -11.33
C GLN A 124 -5.66 -6.38 -10.59
N LEU A 125 -5.15 -5.21 -10.99
CA LEU A 125 -5.55 -3.92 -10.47
C LEU A 125 -6.76 -3.32 -11.20
N ARG A 126 -7.28 -3.95 -12.26
CA ARG A 126 -8.36 -3.41 -13.10
C ARG A 126 -9.55 -2.96 -12.26
N GLY A 127 -9.98 -1.71 -12.49
CA GLY A 127 -11.10 -1.09 -11.75
C GLY A 127 -10.80 -0.75 -10.29
N LYS A 128 -9.55 -0.88 -9.83
CA LYS A 128 -9.13 -0.58 -8.46
C LYS A 128 -8.36 0.74 -8.39
N ARG A 129 -8.25 1.23 -7.15
CA ARG A 129 -7.46 2.41 -6.78
C ARG A 129 -6.39 1.97 -5.79
N VAL A 130 -5.14 2.27 -6.10
CA VAL A 130 -3.99 2.06 -5.20
C VAL A 130 -3.56 3.42 -4.68
N VAL A 131 -3.34 3.52 -3.36
CA VAL A 131 -2.99 4.79 -2.72
C VAL A 131 -1.72 4.61 -1.89
N PHE A 132 -0.70 5.41 -2.19
CA PHE A 132 0.51 5.58 -1.39
C PHE A 132 0.32 6.78 -0.46
N VAL A 133 0.54 6.59 0.84
CA VAL A 133 0.40 7.65 1.83
C VAL A 133 1.69 7.75 2.63
N GLY A 134 2.34 8.91 2.63
CA GLY A 134 3.57 9.09 3.38
C GLY A 134 4.42 10.27 2.92
N ASP A 135 5.71 10.19 3.20
CA ASP A 135 6.70 11.23 2.97
C ASP A 135 7.34 11.16 1.57
N SER A 136 8.55 11.72 1.43
CA SER A 136 9.33 11.66 0.19
C SER A 136 9.78 10.25 -0.21
N LEU A 137 9.96 9.31 0.73
CA LEU A 137 10.30 7.93 0.40
C LEU A 137 9.10 7.21 -0.21
N SER A 138 7.93 7.38 0.40
CA SER A 138 6.66 6.84 -0.13
C SER A 138 6.35 7.42 -1.51
N ARG A 139 6.67 8.70 -1.71
CA ARG A 139 6.58 9.34 -3.02
C ARG A 139 7.50 8.69 -4.07
N THR A 140 8.75 8.41 -3.70
CA THR A 140 9.71 7.76 -4.61
C THR A 140 9.23 6.36 -5.01
N GLN A 141 8.64 5.60 -4.08
CA GLN A 141 8.04 4.30 -4.37
C GLN A 141 6.85 4.41 -5.34
N TRP A 142 5.95 5.39 -5.10
CA TRP A 142 4.83 5.66 -6.00
C TRP A 142 5.32 5.95 -7.42
N GLU A 143 6.33 6.81 -7.59
CA GLU A 143 6.90 7.14 -8.91
C GLU A 143 7.51 5.93 -9.61
N SER A 144 8.27 5.10 -8.88
CA SER A 144 8.82 3.86 -9.42
C SER A 144 7.72 2.89 -9.87
N PHE A 145 6.66 2.77 -9.08
CA PHE A 145 5.55 1.87 -9.36
C PHE A 145 4.78 2.25 -10.62
N ILE A 146 4.46 3.54 -10.80
CA ILE A 146 3.78 4.01 -12.02
C ILE A 146 4.66 3.86 -13.27
N CYS A 147 6.00 4.01 -13.15
CA CYS A 147 6.93 3.76 -14.23
C CYS A 147 6.93 2.28 -14.64
N LEU A 148 7.01 1.38 -13.66
CA LEU A 148 6.93 -0.07 -13.85
C LEU A 148 5.64 -0.47 -14.57
N LEU A 149 4.48 -0.01 -14.09
CA LEU A 149 3.20 -0.34 -14.69
C LEU A 149 3.08 0.18 -16.13
N LYS A 150 3.57 1.39 -16.42
CA LYS A 150 3.48 1.95 -17.78
C LYS A 150 4.20 1.09 -18.81
N THR A 151 5.19 0.26 -18.44
CA THR A 151 5.85 -0.65 -19.38
C THR A 151 4.86 -1.63 -20.03
N GLY A 152 3.83 -2.09 -19.30
CA GLY A 152 2.80 -3.02 -19.76
C GLY A 152 1.58 -2.39 -20.44
N VAL A 153 1.61 -1.08 -20.72
CA VAL A 153 0.54 -0.38 -21.42
C VAL A 153 0.89 -0.21 -22.91
N GLU A 154 0.02 -0.61 -23.83
CA GLU A 154 0.24 -0.41 -25.26
C GLU A 154 0.14 1.06 -25.65
N ASP A 155 -1.03 1.68 -25.44
CA ASP A 155 -1.21 3.12 -25.66
C ASP A 155 -0.70 3.95 -24.48
N LYS A 156 0.53 4.47 -24.60
CA LYS A 156 1.14 5.29 -23.55
C LYS A 156 0.38 6.60 -23.25
N LYS A 157 -0.50 7.07 -24.16
CA LYS A 157 -1.35 8.26 -23.96
C LYS A 157 -2.52 7.99 -23.01
N SER A 158 -2.91 6.73 -22.85
CA SER A 158 -3.89 6.30 -21.84
C SER A 158 -3.40 6.47 -20.40
N VAL A 159 -2.13 6.82 -20.20
CA VAL A 159 -1.52 7.09 -18.89
C VAL A 159 -1.30 8.59 -18.70
N TYR A 160 -2.07 9.20 -17.80
CA TYR A 160 -2.04 10.65 -17.57
C TYR A 160 -2.25 11.02 -16.09
N GLU A 161 -1.69 12.15 -15.67
CA GLU A 161 -1.97 12.73 -14.35
C GLU A 161 -3.36 13.36 -14.36
N VAL A 162 -4.16 13.06 -13.34
CA VAL A 162 -5.60 13.37 -13.30
C VAL A 162 -5.93 14.86 -13.31
N ASN A 163 -5.05 15.69 -12.75
CA ASN A 163 -5.23 17.14 -12.66
C ASN A 163 -4.46 17.90 -13.76
N GLY A 164 -3.75 17.21 -14.66
CA GLY A 164 -2.87 17.82 -15.66
C GLY A 164 -1.69 18.60 -15.07
N ASN A 165 -1.35 18.38 -13.80
CA ASN A 165 -0.32 19.13 -13.10
C ASN A 165 1.09 18.71 -13.56
N LYS A 166 1.97 19.70 -13.75
CA LYS A 166 3.41 19.43 -13.81
C LYS A 166 3.87 19.02 -12.42
N ILE A 167 4.35 17.79 -12.30
CA ILE A 167 4.72 17.20 -11.02
C ILE A 167 5.86 17.97 -10.37
N ASN A 168 5.62 18.44 -9.14
CA ASN A 168 6.59 19.13 -8.30
C ASN A 168 6.61 18.54 -6.87
N LYS A 169 7.65 18.88 -6.09
CA LYS A 169 7.91 18.34 -4.75
C LYS A 169 6.88 18.72 -3.67
N GLN A 170 6.17 19.83 -3.88
CA GLN A 170 5.29 20.45 -2.90
C GLN A 170 3.83 19.96 -3.02
N ILE A 171 3.51 19.21 -4.08
CA ILE A 171 2.16 18.75 -4.33
C ILE A 171 1.74 17.75 -3.25
N GLN A 172 0.63 18.05 -2.57
CA GLN A 172 0.07 17.21 -1.52
C GLN A 172 -0.62 15.96 -2.08
N PHE A 173 -1.24 16.06 -3.26
CA PHE A 173 -1.94 14.97 -3.92
C PHE A 173 -1.52 14.84 -5.38
N LEU A 174 -1.15 13.63 -5.79
CA LEU A 174 -1.00 13.27 -7.20
C LEU A 174 -1.78 12.02 -7.51
N GLY A 175 -2.43 12.00 -8.67
CA GLY A 175 -3.10 10.81 -9.17
C GLY A 175 -2.68 10.55 -10.61
N VAL A 176 -2.23 9.33 -10.91
CA VAL A 176 -2.00 8.90 -12.29
C VAL A 176 -3.03 7.86 -12.68
N ARG A 177 -3.71 8.12 -13.78
CA ARG A 177 -4.75 7.27 -14.35
C ARG A 177 -4.16 6.37 -15.44
N PHE A 178 -4.49 5.08 -15.40
CA PHE A 178 -4.26 4.13 -16.48
C PHE A 178 -5.63 3.78 -17.08
N SER A 179 -6.10 4.58 -18.04
CA SER A 179 -7.50 4.53 -18.49
C SER A 179 -7.89 3.21 -19.14
N SER A 180 -6.99 2.59 -19.93
CA SER A 180 -7.20 1.28 -20.57
C SER A 180 -7.50 0.15 -19.57
N PHE A 181 -7.01 0.28 -18.33
CA PHE A 181 -7.22 -0.68 -17.25
C PHE A 181 -8.21 -0.17 -16.20
N ASN A 182 -8.76 1.03 -16.36
CA ASN A 182 -9.59 1.67 -15.35
C ASN A 182 -8.93 1.72 -13.95
N VAL A 183 -7.59 1.88 -13.89
CA VAL A 183 -6.83 1.93 -12.62
C VAL A 183 -6.40 3.36 -12.29
N SER A 184 -6.37 3.72 -11.02
CA SER A 184 -5.70 4.94 -10.56
C SER A 184 -4.68 4.62 -9.47
N ILE A 185 -3.51 5.24 -9.59
CA ILE A 185 -2.41 5.11 -8.64
C ILE A 185 -2.13 6.49 -8.08
N ASP A 186 -2.44 6.65 -6.80
CA ASP A 186 -2.47 7.95 -6.14
C ASP A 186 -1.41 8.05 -5.05
N PHE A 187 -0.95 9.27 -4.80
CA PHE A 187 -0.06 9.61 -3.71
C PHE A 187 -0.64 10.75 -2.89
N TYR A 188 -0.69 10.58 -1.57
CA TYR A 188 -0.99 11.64 -0.61
C TYR A 188 0.22 11.88 0.29
N ARG A 189 0.65 13.14 0.36
CA ARG A 189 1.70 13.55 1.27
C ARG A 189 1.19 13.52 2.70
N SER A 190 1.88 12.77 3.54
CA SER A 190 1.64 12.65 4.96
C SER A 190 2.99 12.78 5.67
N SER A 191 3.29 13.99 6.11
CA SER A 191 4.48 14.32 6.90
C SER A 191 4.01 14.70 8.29
N TRP A 192 3.58 13.70 9.04
CA TRP A 192 3.35 13.80 10.47
C TRP A 192 4.60 13.32 11.21
#